data_AF-M1XHD7-F1
#
_entry.id   AF-M1XHD7-F1
#
_cell.length_a   1.000
_cell.length_b   1.000
_cell.length_c   1.000
_cell.angle_alpha   90.00
_cell.angle_beta   90.00
_cell.angle_gamma   90.00
#
_symmetry.space_group_name_H-M   'P 1'
#
loop_
_entity.id
_entity.type
_entity.pdbx_description
1 polymer ?
#
loop_
_entity_poly.entity_id
_entity_poly.type
_entity_poly.pdbx_seq_one_letter_code
_entity_poly.pdbx_strand_id
1 'polypeptide(L)'
;MAQTNFSFNPLPYYVPKKGWYEDKPPKEKGGMPIEVEIAGPIVIENKFIDPKTNTEKVIITDEDQKVIVESSDILTTQKLPSLMKYGFSINEKYTKDLGYALQQMRNQLPISYLYEGVGILETPFGPIVSLNEIYTTTEFDNKSPSDAICENTYDLAPRGTFDNWFNMYIDEVKGHLDYYDDFKRFL
;
A
#
# COMPACT_ATOMS: atom_id res chain seq x y z
N MET A 1 8.72 -48.31 0.29
CA MET A 1 8.11 -47.23 1.09
C MET A 1 8.89 -45.97 0.79
N ALA A 2 8.31 -45.04 0.04
CA ALA A 2 8.95 -43.76 -0.24
C ALA A 2 8.90 -42.91 1.04
N GLN A 3 10.06 -42.57 1.58
CA GLN A 3 10.14 -41.55 2.63
C GLN A 3 9.81 -40.22 1.96
N THR A 4 8.63 -39.68 2.27
CA THR A 4 8.32 -38.28 2.00
C THR A 4 9.29 -37.44 2.83
N ASN A 5 10.31 -36.88 2.16
CA ASN A 5 11.16 -35.85 2.73
C ASN A 5 10.28 -34.62 2.97
N PHE A 6 9.70 -34.52 4.17
CA PHE A 6 9.03 -33.30 4.60
C PHE A 6 10.11 -32.22 4.75
N SER A 7 10.06 -31.19 3.90
CA SER A 7 10.94 -30.04 4.01
C SER A 7 10.54 -29.26 5.26
N PHE A 8 11.25 -29.49 6.36
CA PHE A 8 11.18 -28.61 7.52
C PHE A 8 11.61 -27.21 7.09
N ASN A 9 10.69 -26.24 7.09
CA ASN A 9 11.00 -24.84 6.89
C ASN A 9 11.09 -24.17 8.28
N PRO A 10 12.29 -23.92 8.82
CA PRO A 10 12.45 -23.30 10.13
C PRO A 10 12.08 -21.82 10.13
N LEU A 11 11.73 -21.25 8.98
CA LEU A 11 11.35 -19.85 8.86
C LEU A 11 9.83 -19.72 8.88
N PRO A 12 9.30 -18.67 9.54
CA PRO A 12 7.90 -18.37 9.45
C PRO A 12 7.43 -18.27 8.00
N TYR A 13 6.27 -18.83 7.71
CA TYR A 13 5.61 -18.73 6.41
C TYR A 13 4.28 -18.02 6.55
N TYR A 14 3.89 -17.37 5.45
CA TYR A 14 2.64 -16.62 5.38
C TYR A 14 1.56 -17.46 4.70
N VAL A 15 0.36 -17.46 5.30
CA VAL A 15 -0.84 -18.04 4.71
C VAL A 15 -1.83 -16.89 4.45
N PRO A 16 -2.20 -16.63 3.18
CA PRO A 16 -3.07 -15.52 2.81
C PRO A 16 -4.36 -15.49 3.63
N LYS A 17 -4.74 -14.30 4.09
CA LYS A 17 -5.90 -14.00 4.94
C LYS A 17 -5.95 -14.72 6.30
N LYS A 18 -4.97 -15.56 6.62
CA LYS A 18 -4.89 -16.27 7.91
C LYS A 18 -3.81 -15.72 8.81
N GLY A 19 -2.60 -15.52 8.28
CA GLY A 19 -1.49 -14.95 9.03
C GLY A 19 -0.17 -15.70 8.89
N TRP A 20 0.68 -15.52 9.88
CA TRP A 20 2.03 -16.07 9.93
C TRP A 20 2.09 -17.28 10.86
N TYR A 21 2.76 -18.31 10.37
CA TYR A 21 2.90 -19.59 11.06
C TYR A 21 4.36 -20.03 11.09
N GLU A 22 4.73 -20.77 12.12
CA GLU A 22 6.05 -21.38 12.25
C GLU A 22 5.91 -22.85 12.67
N ASP A 23 6.65 -23.72 11.99
CA ASP A 23 6.67 -25.16 12.28
C ASP A 23 7.61 -25.47 13.44
N LYS A 24 7.10 -26.18 14.44
CA LYS A 24 7.92 -26.71 15.53
C LYS A 24 8.27 -28.17 15.31
N PRO A 25 9.46 -28.61 15.75
CA PRO A 25 9.82 -30.01 15.71
C PRO A 25 8.80 -30.85 16.51
N PRO A 26 8.53 -32.09 16.06
CA PRO A 26 7.63 -32.98 16.76
C PRO A 26 8.13 -33.28 18.16
N LYS A 27 7.19 -33.43 19.11
CA LYS A 27 7.53 -33.81 20.50
C LYS A 27 8.03 -35.25 20.62
N GLU A 28 7.70 -36.10 19.65
CA GLU A 28 8.05 -37.52 19.61
C GLU A 28 8.85 -37.87 18.34
N LYS A 29 9.75 -38.85 18.43
CA LYS A 29 10.52 -39.33 17.26
C LYS A 29 9.56 -39.91 16.21
N GLY A 30 9.53 -39.31 15.03
CA GLY A 30 8.65 -39.71 13.92
C GLY A 30 7.27 -39.04 13.94
N GLY A 31 7.01 -38.12 14.87
CA GLY A 31 5.78 -37.32 14.88
C GLY A 31 5.75 -36.24 13.79
N MET A 32 4.56 -35.68 13.56
CA MET A 32 4.38 -34.54 12.65
C MET A 32 4.82 -33.23 13.31
N PRO A 33 5.39 -32.26 12.57
CA PRO A 33 5.62 -30.91 13.05
C PRO A 33 4.32 -30.28 13.60
N ILE A 34 4.48 -29.40 14.59
CA ILE A 34 3.35 -28.66 15.16
C ILE A 34 3.39 -27.24 14.57
N GLU A 35 2.39 -26.93 13.75
CA GLU A 35 2.16 -25.58 13.25
C GLU A 35 1.72 -24.66 14.40
N VAL A 36 2.35 -23.50 14.53
CA VAL A 36 2.01 -22.49 15.54
C VAL A 36 1.72 -21.17 14.85
N GLU A 37 0.55 -20.59 15.12
CA GLU A 37 0.24 -19.23 14.70
C GLU A 37 1.08 -18.23 15.51
N ILE A 38 1.89 -17.44 14.80
CA ILE A 38 2.78 -16.44 15.41
C ILE A 38 2.28 -15.00 15.20
N ALA A 39 1.43 -14.77 14.21
CA ALA A 39 0.69 -13.53 14.02
C ALA A 39 -0.51 -13.74 13.09
N GLY A 40 -1.48 -12.84 13.16
CA GLY A 40 -2.51 -12.72 12.13
C GLY A 40 -1.95 -12.15 10.82
N PRO A 41 -2.81 -11.77 9.86
CA PRO A 41 -2.40 -11.19 8.59
C PRO A 41 -1.60 -9.88 8.79
N ILE A 42 -0.34 -9.89 8.37
CA ILE A 42 0.54 -8.72 8.31
C ILE A 42 1.34 -8.84 7.03
N VAL A 43 1.06 -7.98 6.05
CA VAL A 43 1.73 -7.99 4.75
C VAL A 43 2.39 -6.64 4.51
N ILE A 44 3.63 -6.68 4.03
CA ILE A 44 4.30 -5.48 3.52
C ILE A 44 3.91 -5.38 2.05
N GLU A 45 3.06 -4.41 1.73
CA GLU A 45 2.54 -4.22 0.38
C GLU A 45 3.52 -3.42 -0.47
N ASN A 46 4.14 -2.40 0.12
CA ASN A 46 5.06 -1.52 -0.59
C ASN A 46 6.10 -0.89 0.35
N LYS A 47 7.18 -0.35 -0.21
CA LYS A 47 8.17 0.46 0.50
C LYS A 47 8.63 1.64 -0.33
N PHE A 48 8.93 2.76 0.31
CA PHE A 48 9.42 3.98 -0.35
C PHE A 48 10.32 4.78 0.57
N ILE A 49 11.12 5.68 0.00
CA ILE A 49 11.88 6.65 0.77
C ILE A 49 11.03 7.91 0.92
N ASP A 50 10.74 8.30 2.16
CA ASP A 50 10.07 9.56 2.44
C ASP A 50 11.05 10.72 2.13
N PRO A 51 10.73 11.62 1.19
CA PRO A 51 11.61 12.72 0.81
C PRO A 51 11.79 13.76 1.92
N LYS A 52 10.82 13.89 2.85
CA LYS A 52 10.87 14.86 3.96
C LYS A 52 11.84 14.42 5.04
N THR A 53 11.88 13.13 5.36
CA THR A 53 12.72 12.58 6.43
C THR A 53 13.95 11.85 5.94
N ASN A 54 14.03 11.53 4.64
CA ASN A 54 15.03 10.67 4.02
C ASN A 54 15.14 9.28 4.71
N THR A 55 14.01 8.77 5.20
CA THR A 55 13.92 7.45 5.82
C THR A 55 13.01 6.55 5.02
N GLU A 56 13.29 5.26 4.99
CA GLU A 56 12.37 4.31 4.40
C GLU A 56 11.10 4.17 5.25
N LYS A 57 9.96 4.14 4.56
CA LYS A 57 8.65 3.77 5.08
C LYS A 57 8.12 2.54 4.35
N VAL A 58 7.26 1.81 5.03
CA VAL A 58 6.55 0.64 4.53
C VAL A 58 5.04 0.87 4.61
N ILE A 59 4.33 0.35 3.62
CA ILE A 59 2.88 0.21 3.63
C ILE A 59 2.56 -1.18 4.15
N ILE A 60 1.81 -1.25 5.25
CA ILE A 60 1.47 -2.50 5.95
C ILE A 60 -0.04 -2.69 5.90
N THR A 61 -0.49 -3.89 5.51
CA THR A 61 -1.90 -4.25 5.41
C THR A 61 -2.22 -5.56 6.11
N ASP A 62 -3.49 -5.74 6.49
CA ASP A 62 -4.06 -7.02 6.93
C ASP A 62 -4.71 -7.82 5.78
N GLU A 63 -4.52 -7.40 4.52
CA GLU A 63 -5.16 -7.93 3.31
C GLU A 63 -6.70 -7.79 3.28
N ASP A 64 -7.27 -6.97 4.17
CA ASP A 64 -8.69 -6.66 4.17
C ASP A 64 -8.89 -5.14 4.01
N GLN A 65 -9.11 -4.42 5.10
CA GLN A 65 -9.43 -2.98 5.05
C GLN A 65 -8.32 -2.11 5.61
N LYS A 66 -7.38 -2.68 6.36
CA LYS A 66 -6.42 -1.88 7.11
C LYS A 66 -5.20 -1.63 6.25
N VAL A 67 -4.89 -0.36 6.03
CA VAL A 67 -3.63 0.06 5.42
C VAL A 67 -3.03 1.13 6.32
N ILE A 68 -1.81 0.90 6.78
CA ILE A 68 -1.03 1.87 7.56
C ILE A 68 0.30 2.13 6.87
N VAL A 69 0.83 3.33 7.12
CA VAL A 69 2.17 3.72 6.66
C VAL A 69 3.03 4.01 7.88
N GLU A 70 4.14 3.31 8.00
CA GLU A 70 5.06 3.43 9.14
C GLU A 70 6.52 3.48 8.67
N SER A 71 7.41 4.03 9.49
CA SER A 71 8.85 3.90 9.27
C SER A 71 9.28 2.44 9.30
N SER A 72 10.20 2.03 8.42
CA SER A 72 10.63 0.62 8.30
C SER A 72 11.19 0.02 9.59
N ASP A 73 11.62 0.85 10.55
CA ASP A 73 12.08 0.38 11.85
C ASP A 73 10.96 -0.23 12.72
N ILE A 74 9.69 -0.08 12.32
CA ILE A 74 8.55 -0.81 12.87
C ILE A 74 8.74 -2.34 12.80
N LEU A 75 9.53 -2.83 11.83
CA LEU A 75 9.81 -4.26 11.64
C LEU A 75 10.88 -4.80 12.60
N THR A 76 11.47 -3.96 13.44
CA THR A 76 12.41 -4.39 14.48
C THR A 76 11.69 -5.11 15.61
N THR A 77 12.36 -6.05 16.27
CA THR A 77 11.78 -6.81 17.38
C THR A 77 11.25 -5.92 18.51
N GLN A 78 11.86 -4.74 18.72
CA GLN A 78 11.43 -3.80 19.75
C GLN A 78 10.13 -3.07 19.39
N LYS A 79 9.94 -2.72 18.11
CA LYS A 79 8.81 -1.89 17.66
C LYS A 79 7.66 -2.71 17.09
N LEU A 80 7.92 -3.92 16.60
CA LEU A 80 6.92 -4.75 15.93
C LEU A 80 5.66 -5.01 16.77
N PRO A 81 5.72 -5.27 18.10
CA PRO A 81 4.51 -5.43 18.92
C PRO A 81 3.62 -4.18 18.93
N SER A 82 4.16 -3.00 18.66
CA SER A 82 3.36 -1.77 18.61
C SER A 82 2.34 -1.77 17.47
N LEU A 83 2.46 -2.65 16.47
CA LEU A 83 1.40 -2.87 15.47
C LEU A 83 0.08 -3.32 16.10
N MET A 84 0.09 -3.91 17.30
CA MET A 84 -1.13 -4.25 18.03
C MET A 84 -2.01 -3.04 18.33
N LYS A 85 -1.43 -1.82 18.43
CA LYS A 85 -2.20 -0.57 18.60
C LYS A 85 -3.09 -0.26 17.39
N TYR A 86 -2.72 -0.77 16.21
CA TYR A 86 -3.50 -0.70 14.99
C TYR A 86 -4.42 -1.93 14.83
N GLY A 87 -4.48 -2.83 15.81
CA GLY A 87 -5.34 -4.01 15.80
C GLY A 87 -4.77 -5.21 15.04
N PHE A 88 -3.46 -5.25 14.77
CA PHE A 88 -2.80 -6.48 14.32
C PHE A 88 -2.64 -7.47 15.49
N SER A 89 -2.75 -8.77 15.22
CA SER A 89 -2.52 -9.81 16.22
C SER A 89 -1.10 -10.35 16.11
N ILE A 90 -0.31 -10.28 17.19
CA ILE A 90 1.09 -10.73 17.22
C ILE A 90 1.31 -11.56 18.48
N ASN A 91 1.95 -12.72 18.33
CA ASN A 91 2.45 -13.50 19.44
C ASN A 91 3.87 -13.02 19.80
N GLU A 92 3.99 -12.25 20.88
CA GLU A 92 5.25 -11.59 21.28
C GLU A 92 6.41 -12.55 21.55
N LYS A 93 6.13 -13.85 21.75
CA LYS A 93 7.17 -14.87 21.88
C LYS A 93 8.01 -15.05 20.61
N TYR A 94 7.45 -14.75 19.44
CA TYR A 94 8.04 -15.01 18.12
C TYR A 94 8.37 -13.72 17.35
N THR A 95 8.39 -12.57 18.02
CA THR A 95 8.61 -11.27 17.39
C THR A 95 9.94 -11.18 16.63
N LYS A 96 10.96 -11.94 17.05
CA LYS A 96 12.24 -12.01 16.35
C LYS A 96 12.10 -12.65 14.97
N ASP A 97 11.48 -13.82 14.93
CA ASP A 97 11.35 -14.61 13.70
C ASP A 97 10.33 -13.95 12.76
N LEU A 98 9.21 -13.46 13.31
CA LEU A 98 8.23 -12.66 12.57
C LEU A 98 8.86 -11.38 11.99
N GLY A 99 9.61 -10.63 12.80
CA GLY A 99 10.27 -9.40 12.35
C GLY A 99 11.28 -9.65 11.24
N TYR A 100 12.03 -10.76 11.32
CA TYR A 100 12.93 -11.16 10.25
C TYR A 100 12.18 -11.55 8.98
N ALA A 101 11.09 -12.33 9.09
CA ALA A 101 10.28 -12.74 7.95
C ALA A 101 9.66 -11.53 7.21
N LEU A 102 9.14 -10.55 7.96
CA LEU A 102 8.61 -9.32 7.39
C LEU A 102 9.69 -8.47 6.72
N GLN A 103 10.91 -8.44 7.26
CA GLN A 103 12.05 -7.80 6.61
C GLN A 103 12.43 -8.50 5.30
N GLN A 104 12.37 -9.83 5.24
CA GLN A 104 12.61 -10.58 4.00
C GLN A 104 11.55 -10.27 2.95
N MET A 105 10.27 -10.24 3.33
CA MET A 105 9.17 -9.82 2.46
C MET A 105 9.42 -8.40 1.92
N ARG A 106 9.74 -7.43 2.79
CA ARG A 106 10.12 -6.06 2.40
C ARG A 106 11.33 -6.01 1.48
N ASN A 107 12.33 -6.88 1.66
CA ASN A 107 13.53 -6.91 0.81
C ASN A 107 13.23 -7.31 -0.65
N GLN A 108 12.20 -8.12 -0.86
CA GLN A 108 11.80 -8.60 -2.19
C GLN A 108 11.04 -7.53 -3.00
N LEU A 109 10.48 -6.53 -2.33
CA LEU A 109 9.75 -5.45 -2.99
C LEU A 109 10.73 -4.47 -3.69
N PRO A 110 10.35 -3.90 -4.84
CA PRO A 110 11.05 -2.74 -5.40
C PRO A 110 10.88 -1.52 -4.47
N ILE A 111 11.80 -0.55 -4.56
CA ILE A 111 11.61 0.74 -3.89
C ILE A 111 10.68 1.58 -4.76
N SER A 112 9.56 1.99 -4.18
CA SER A 112 8.62 2.94 -4.78
C SER A 112 9.00 4.38 -4.51
N TYR A 113 8.44 5.27 -5.31
CA TYR A 113 8.63 6.71 -5.22
C TYR A 113 7.37 7.36 -4.66
N LEU A 114 7.54 8.26 -3.69
CA LEU A 114 6.47 9.12 -3.21
C LEU A 114 6.45 10.41 -4.04
N TYR A 115 5.33 10.67 -4.69
CA TYR A 115 5.09 11.89 -5.45
C TYR A 115 4.16 12.81 -4.66
N GLU A 116 4.61 14.03 -4.38
CA GLU A 116 3.80 15.03 -3.68
C GLU A 116 3.13 15.96 -4.69
N GLY A 117 1.81 16.12 -4.58
CA GLY A 117 1.06 17.07 -5.39
C GLY A 117 -0.23 16.53 -6.02
N VAL A 118 -0.90 17.42 -6.75
CA VAL A 118 -2.18 17.19 -7.43
C VAL A 118 -2.08 17.65 -8.88
N GLY A 119 -2.79 16.95 -9.76
CA GLY A 119 -2.80 17.20 -11.19
C GLY A 119 -1.76 16.33 -11.89
N ILE A 120 -1.12 16.88 -12.93
CA ILE A 120 -0.09 16.16 -13.68
C ILE A 120 1.22 16.24 -12.90
N LEU A 121 1.74 15.09 -12.50
CA LEU A 121 3.03 14.96 -11.84
C LEU A 121 4.03 14.35 -12.82
N GLU A 122 5.08 15.09 -13.12
CA GLU A 122 6.19 14.61 -13.94
C GLU A 122 7.03 13.63 -13.11
N THR A 123 7.24 12.43 -13.65
CA THR A 123 8.09 11.40 -13.01
C THR A 123 9.22 10.97 -13.96
N PRO A 124 10.31 10.39 -13.44
CA PRO A 124 11.36 9.80 -14.28
C PRO A 124 10.87 8.69 -15.22
N PHE A 125 9.68 8.14 -14.98
CA PHE A 125 9.12 7.01 -15.73
C PHE A 125 7.99 7.43 -16.68
N GLY A 126 7.67 8.73 -16.76
CA GLY A 126 6.53 9.27 -17.50
C GLY A 126 5.54 9.98 -16.57
N PRO A 127 4.64 10.82 -17.10
CA PRO A 127 3.72 11.58 -16.27
C PRO A 127 2.64 10.67 -15.65
N ILE A 128 2.16 11.07 -14.48
CA ILE A 128 0.97 10.48 -13.82
C ILE A 128 -0.03 11.60 -13.48
N VAL A 129 -1.30 11.25 -13.29
CA VAL A 129 -2.34 12.19 -12.85
C VAL A 129 -2.78 11.83 -11.43
N SER A 130 -2.45 12.71 -10.48
CA SER A 130 -2.81 12.57 -9.05
C SER A 130 -4.07 13.38 -8.77
N LEU A 131 -5.19 12.70 -8.49
CA LEU A 131 -6.46 13.32 -8.08
C LEU A 131 -6.91 12.70 -6.74
N ASN A 132 -8.17 12.25 -6.66
CA ASN A 132 -8.63 11.37 -5.59
C ASN A 132 -8.05 9.96 -5.74
N GLU A 133 -7.92 9.51 -6.99
CA GLU A 133 -7.22 8.30 -7.37
C GLU A 133 -6.00 8.68 -8.21
N ILE A 134 -5.07 7.73 -8.36
CA ILE A 134 -3.89 7.89 -9.19
C ILE A 134 -4.17 7.23 -10.54
N TYR A 135 -4.02 8.00 -11.61
CA TYR A 135 -4.11 7.49 -12.98
C TYR A 135 -2.71 7.48 -13.61
N THR A 136 -2.24 6.30 -13.97
CA THR A 136 -0.95 6.12 -14.62
C THR A 136 -1.09 6.21 -16.14
N THR A 137 0.00 6.60 -16.81
CA THR A 137 0.09 6.54 -18.27
C THR A 137 0.72 5.23 -18.70
N THR A 138 0.46 4.80 -19.94
CA THR A 138 1.13 3.63 -20.53
C THR A 138 2.66 3.76 -20.53
N GLU A 139 3.19 4.97 -20.61
CA GLU A 139 4.63 5.20 -20.48
C GLU A 139 5.14 4.83 -19.08
N PHE A 140 4.44 5.32 -18.05
CA PHE A 140 4.73 5.01 -16.65
C PHE A 140 4.64 3.51 -16.39
N ASP A 141 3.54 2.87 -16.77
CA ASP A 141 3.30 1.44 -16.51
C ASP A 141 4.38 0.53 -17.13
N ASN A 142 4.93 0.92 -18.28
CA ASN A 142 5.97 0.15 -18.96
C ASN A 142 7.38 0.39 -18.41
N LYS A 143 7.63 1.50 -17.72
CA LYS A 143 8.98 1.93 -17.29
C LYS A 143 9.19 1.89 -15.79
N SER A 144 8.13 2.10 -15.01
CA SER A 144 8.22 2.19 -13.56
C SER A 144 8.50 0.80 -12.97
N PRO A 145 9.45 0.68 -12.03
CA PRO A 145 9.71 -0.58 -11.35
C PRO A 145 8.65 -0.93 -10.28
N SER A 146 7.71 -0.02 -10.01
CA SER A 146 6.75 -0.12 -8.93
C SER A 146 5.50 0.73 -9.18
N ASP A 147 4.47 0.50 -8.39
CA ASP A 147 3.28 1.35 -8.38
C ASP A 147 3.59 2.77 -7.90
N ALA A 148 2.82 3.74 -8.40
CA ALA A 148 2.91 5.12 -7.98
C ALA A 148 2.26 5.31 -6.61
N ILE A 149 2.93 6.03 -5.72
CA ILE A 149 2.37 6.46 -4.44
C ILE A 149 2.29 7.98 -4.47
N CYS A 150 1.12 8.54 -4.21
CA CYS A 150 0.92 9.99 -4.18
C CYS A 150 0.43 10.46 -2.81
N GLU A 151 0.96 11.59 -2.35
CA GLU A 151 0.44 12.33 -1.19
C GLU A 151 -0.30 13.57 -1.69
N ASN A 152 -1.60 13.64 -1.40
CA ASN A 152 -2.49 14.74 -1.75
C ASN A 152 -3.08 15.38 -0.48
N THR A 153 -3.00 16.70 -0.36
CA THR A 153 -3.54 17.48 0.78
C THR A 153 -4.98 17.95 0.59
N TYR A 154 -5.56 17.77 -0.60
CA TYR A 154 -6.90 18.22 -0.95
C TYR A 154 -7.91 17.06 -0.89
N ASP A 155 -9.08 17.34 -0.32
CA ASP A 155 -10.24 16.44 -0.42
C ASP A 155 -10.85 16.55 -1.82
N LEU A 156 -10.45 15.62 -2.69
CA LEU A 156 -10.98 15.50 -4.05
C LEU A 156 -12.00 14.36 -4.17
N ALA A 157 -12.45 13.81 -3.04
CA ALA A 157 -13.43 12.72 -3.06
C ALA A 157 -14.72 13.21 -3.74
N PRO A 158 -15.27 12.45 -4.70
CA PRO A 158 -16.47 12.85 -5.41
C PRO A 158 -17.64 12.98 -4.42
N ARG A 159 -18.42 14.05 -4.55
CA ARG A 159 -19.65 14.29 -3.77
C ARG A 159 -20.83 14.51 -4.70
N GLY A 160 -21.96 13.87 -4.40
CA GLY A 160 -23.12 13.88 -5.27
C GLY A 160 -22.96 12.94 -6.47
N THR A 161 -23.57 13.28 -7.60
CA THR A 161 -23.52 12.46 -8.82
C THR A 161 -23.10 13.31 -10.01
N PHE A 162 -22.46 12.67 -10.99
CA PHE A 162 -22.15 13.30 -12.26
C PHE A 162 -23.41 13.86 -12.94
N ASP A 163 -24.52 13.10 -12.95
CA ASP A 163 -25.78 13.52 -13.58
C ASP A 163 -26.34 14.80 -12.97
N ASN A 164 -26.32 14.94 -11.64
CA ASN A 164 -26.79 16.17 -11.00
C ASN A 164 -25.93 17.37 -11.39
N TRP A 165 -24.61 17.20 -11.41
CA TRP A 165 -23.69 18.24 -11.83
C TRP A 165 -23.85 18.58 -13.32
N PHE A 166 -24.03 17.57 -14.16
CA PHE A 166 -24.22 17.73 -15.60
C PHE A 166 -25.54 18.41 -15.94
N ASN A 167 -26.63 18.05 -15.26
CA ASN A 167 -27.93 18.72 -15.41
C ASN A 167 -27.83 20.20 -15.00
N MET A 168 -27.20 20.50 -13.86
CA MET A 168 -26.94 21.88 -13.45
C MET A 168 -26.11 22.64 -14.52
N TYR A 169 -25.10 22.00 -15.11
CA TYR A 169 -24.35 22.61 -16.20
C TYR A 169 -25.22 22.92 -17.43
N ILE A 170 -26.13 22.01 -17.82
CA ILE A 170 -27.03 22.22 -18.95
C ILE A 170 -28.03 23.35 -18.67
N ASP A 171 -28.64 23.36 -17.49
CA ASP A 171 -29.73 24.28 -17.15
C ASP A 171 -29.21 25.69 -16.81
N GLU A 172 -28.05 25.78 -16.14
CA GLU A 172 -27.59 27.03 -15.50
C GLU A 172 -26.28 27.59 -16.08
N VAL A 173 -25.47 26.80 -16.81
CA VAL A 173 -24.14 27.24 -17.26
C VAL A 173 -24.04 27.32 -18.79
N LYS A 174 -24.54 26.31 -19.49
CA LYS A 174 -24.38 26.17 -20.93
C LYS A 174 -25.10 27.31 -21.67
N GLY A 175 -24.34 28.05 -22.48
CA GLY A 175 -24.88 29.14 -23.30
C GLY A 175 -24.74 30.54 -22.67
N HIS A 176 -24.34 30.64 -21.39
CA HIS A 176 -24.13 31.92 -20.69
C HIS A 176 -22.75 32.57 -20.97
N LEU A 177 -22.22 32.38 -22.18
CA LEU A 177 -21.07 33.15 -22.65
C LEU A 177 -21.58 34.43 -23.33
N ASP A 178 -22.02 35.42 -22.55
CA ASP A 178 -22.61 36.64 -23.10
C ASP A 178 -21.56 37.59 -23.69
N TYR A 179 -21.58 37.68 -25.03
CA TYR A 179 -21.45 38.86 -25.90
C TYR A 179 -20.43 39.95 -25.50
N TYR A 180 -19.19 39.81 -25.99
CA TYR A 180 -18.21 40.90 -26.12
C TYR A 180 -18.36 41.71 -27.43
N ASP A 181 -19.56 41.74 -28.04
CA ASP A 181 -19.79 42.45 -29.32
C ASP A 181 -20.55 43.79 -29.19
N ASP A 182 -21.08 44.14 -28.02
CA ASP A 182 -21.79 45.42 -27.84
C ASP A 182 -20.88 46.65 -27.63
N PHE A 183 -19.56 46.46 -27.48
CA PHE A 183 -18.61 47.58 -27.39
C PHE A 183 -18.21 48.20 -28.74
N LYS A 184 -18.62 47.61 -29.87
CA LYS A 184 -18.34 48.17 -31.23
C LYS A 184 -19.47 49.03 -31.80
N ARG A 185 -20.56 49.26 -31.06
CA ARG A 185 -21.66 50.15 -31.51
C ARG A 185 -21.53 51.61 -31.09
N PHE A 186 -20.46 51.99 -30.40
CA PHE A 186 -20.21 53.37 -29.93
C PHE A 186 -18.90 54.00 -30.45
N LEU A 187 -18.33 53.49 -31.55
CA LEU A 187 -17.24 54.15 -32.28
C LEU A 187 -17.65 54.43 -33.73
#